data_AF-A0A4Q3D7S1-F1
#
_entry.id   AF-A0A4Q3D7S1-F1
#
_cell.length_a   1.000
_cell.length_b   1.000
_cell.length_c   1.000
_cell.angle_alpha   90.00
_cell.angle_beta   90.00
_cell.angle_gamma   90.00
#
_symmetry.space_group_name_H-M   'P 1'
#
loop_
_entity.id
_entity.type
_entity.pdbx_description
1 polymer ?
#
loop_
_entity_poly.entity_id
_entity_poly.type
_entity_poly.pdbx_seq_one_letter_code
_entity_poly.pdbx_strand_id
1 'polypeptide(L)'
;MRAMLAGLLVIGLGGCAAQPARPTPAHPSCDASALRSAPGRAWLRAQRWRYANDDAAASAYAALLDGAPAWPDWFVPADGKLAAGTRLQMALSPGQSETQPGGFATFDNILEAGDVRQYLAVREAWKPQIDRVVTYEVTKELPVQIGPVGPQIDPQLCVLLPGRWSQARMLVPDTQRMDYLRVIEVRRIR
;
A
#
# COMPACT_ATOMS: atom_id res chain seq x y z
N MET A 1 53.67 -3.92 57.92
CA MET A 1 53.50 -2.82 56.94
C MET A 1 52.94 -3.41 55.65
N ARG A 2 51.73 -2.96 55.25
CA ARG A 2 51.21 -2.70 53.89
C ARG A 2 51.48 -3.71 52.76
N ALA A 3 50.55 -4.05 51.86
CA ALA A 3 49.14 -3.71 51.68
C ALA A 3 48.56 -4.69 50.64
N MET A 4 47.29 -5.08 50.81
CA MET A 4 46.48 -5.74 49.79
C MET A 4 46.13 -4.74 48.67
N LEU A 5 46.30 -5.13 47.41
CA LEU A 5 45.68 -4.44 46.27
C LEU A 5 44.38 -5.17 45.91
N ALA A 6 43.25 -4.52 46.20
CA ALA A 6 41.94 -4.90 45.71
C ALA A 6 41.72 -4.27 44.32
N GLY A 7 41.48 -5.10 43.31
CA GLY A 7 41.07 -4.65 41.98
C GLY A 7 39.59 -4.28 41.96
N LEU A 8 39.29 -3.01 41.71
CA LEU A 8 37.93 -2.53 41.45
C LEU A 8 37.54 -2.87 40.00
N LEU A 9 36.53 -3.73 39.84
CA LEU A 9 35.86 -3.97 38.56
C LEU A 9 34.74 -2.93 38.41
N VAL A 10 34.91 -1.95 37.51
CA VAL A 10 33.85 -0.99 37.17
C VAL A 10 32.96 -1.60 36.09
N ILE A 11 31.72 -1.94 36.45
CA ILE A 11 30.66 -2.34 35.51
C ILE A 11 30.06 -1.06 34.92
N GLY A 12 30.42 -0.74 33.68
CA GLY A 12 29.81 0.34 32.92
C GLY A 12 28.42 -0.06 32.42
N LEU A 13 27.37 0.51 32.99
CA LEU A 13 26.02 0.49 32.44
C LEU A 13 25.96 1.41 31.21
N GLY A 14 26.19 0.84 30.03
CA GLY A 14 25.95 1.53 28.76
C GLY A 14 24.45 1.72 28.53
N GLY A 15 23.95 2.92 28.83
CA GLY A 15 22.58 3.31 28.52
C GLY A 15 22.31 3.24 27.02
N CYS A 16 21.23 2.55 26.63
CA CYS A 16 20.68 2.66 25.29
C CYS A 16 20.12 4.08 25.11
N ALA A 17 20.95 5.00 24.62
CA ALA A 17 20.48 6.28 24.15
C ALA A 17 19.57 6.02 22.93
N ALA A 18 18.29 6.33 23.05
CA ALA A 18 17.36 6.33 21.94
C ALA A 18 17.93 7.23 20.83
N GLN A 19 18.25 6.64 19.67
CA GLN A 19 18.70 7.41 18.52
C GLN A 19 17.58 8.38 18.12
N PRO A 20 17.90 9.67 17.87
CA PRO A 20 16.91 10.60 17.35
C PRO A 20 16.38 10.08 16.02
N ALA A 21 15.06 10.12 15.84
CA ALA A 21 14.41 9.78 14.59
C ALA A 21 15.08 10.55 13.44
N ARG A 22 15.54 9.84 12.41
CA ARG A 22 16.10 10.49 11.22
C ARG A 22 15.01 11.38 10.63
N PRO A 23 15.32 12.65 10.28
CA PRO A 23 14.36 13.49 9.58
C PRO A 23 13.99 12.81 8.26
N THR A 24 12.70 12.57 8.06
CA THR A 24 12.15 12.09 6.80
C THR A 24 12.55 13.09 5.71
N PRO A 25 13.14 12.66 4.58
CA PRO A 25 13.46 13.57 3.50
C PRO A 25 12.20 14.32 3.08
N ALA A 26 12.29 15.65 2.97
CA ALA A 26 11.18 16.46 2.51
C ALA A 26 10.79 15.99 1.10
N HIS A 27 9.58 15.43 0.98
CA HIS A 27 9.06 15.02 -0.31
C HIS A 27 8.91 16.26 -1.19
N PRO A 28 9.22 16.18 -2.49
CA PRO A 28 9.04 17.30 -3.39
C PRO A 28 7.55 17.66 -3.43
N SER A 29 7.17 18.77 -2.80
CA SER A 29 5.82 19.27 -2.94
C SER A 29 5.65 19.75 -4.38
N CYS A 30 4.71 19.17 -5.09
CA CYS A 30 4.31 19.67 -6.38
C CYS A 30 2.83 19.94 -6.40
N ASP A 31 2.43 20.85 -7.28
CA ASP A 31 1.03 21.04 -7.62
C ASP A 31 0.57 19.85 -8.47
N ALA A 32 0.25 18.74 -7.80
CA ALA A 32 -0.27 17.53 -8.44
C ALA A 32 -1.63 17.78 -9.14
N SER A 33 -2.33 18.88 -8.84
CA SER A 33 -3.57 19.24 -9.53
C SER A 33 -3.33 19.68 -10.97
N ALA A 34 -2.15 20.25 -11.26
CA ALA A 34 -1.81 20.69 -12.58
C ALA A 34 -1.44 19.51 -13.49
N LEU A 35 -2.08 19.40 -14.67
CA LEU A 35 -1.74 18.38 -15.67
C LEU A 35 -0.30 18.50 -16.20
N ARG A 36 0.28 19.70 -16.13
CA ARG A 36 1.69 19.95 -16.45
C ARG A 36 2.66 19.46 -15.38
N SER A 37 2.20 19.00 -14.21
CA SER A 37 3.06 18.48 -13.14
C SER A 37 3.78 17.19 -13.55
N ALA A 38 4.72 16.72 -12.73
CA ALA A 38 5.37 15.43 -12.96
C ALA A 38 4.36 14.26 -13.08
N PRO A 39 3.40 14.06 -12.14
CA PRO A 39 2.38 13.03 -12.28
C PRO A 39 1.46 13.25 -13.47
N GLY A 40 1.05 14.50 -13.76
CA GLY A 40 0.19 14.81 -14.90
C GLY A 40 0.83 14.50 -16.25
N ARG A 41 2.11 14.84 -16.44
CA ARG A 41 2.85 14.47 -17.67
C ARG A 41 3.04 12.96 -17.79
N ALA A 42 3.31 12.27 -16.68
CA ALA A 42 3.44 10.82 -16.68
C ALA A 42 2.11 10.14 -17.04
N TRP A 43 1.01 10.65 -16.49
CA TRP A 43 -0.34 10.19 -16.78
C TRP A 43 -0.70 10.40 -18.26
N LEU A 44 -0.42 11.57 -18.83
CA LEU A 44 -0.63 11.83 -20.26
C LEU A 44 0.15 10.84 -21.13
N ARG A 45 1.44 10.63 -20.86
CA ARG A 45 2.24 9.65 -21.63
C ARG A 45 1.66 8.24 -21.56
N ALA A 46 1.18 7.83 -20.39
CA ALA A 46 0.70 6.46 -20.17
C ALA A 46 -0.73 6.23 -20.67
N GLN A 47 -1.59 7.26 -20.62
CA GLN A 47 -3.04 7.09 -20.72
C GLN A 47 -3.68 7.92 -21.84
N ARG A 48 -3.03 8.97 -22.36
CA ARG A 48 -3.65 9.90 -23.33
C ARG A 48 -4.23 9.21 -24.57
N TRP A 49 -3.58 8.15 -25.05
CA TRP A 49 -3.93 7.44 -26.27
C TRP A 49 -5.34 6.84 -26.27
N ARG A 50 -5.96 6.62 -25.10
CA ARG A 50 -7.31 6.03 -25.00
C ARG A 50 -8.45 7.04 -24.93
N TYR A 51 -8.13 8.34 -24.88
CA TYR A 51 -9.12 9.40 -24.83
C TYR A 51 -9.29 10.05 -26.19
N ALA A 52 -10.54 10.44 -26.50
CA ALA A 52 -10.88 11.09 -27.75
C ALA A 52 -10.09 12.40 -27.98
N ASN A 53 -9.83 13.15 -26.92
CA ASN A 53 -9.11 14.43 -26.96
C ASN A 53 -8.41 14.73 -25.62
N ASP A 54 -7.66 15.84 -25.58
CA ASP A 54 -6.90 16.28 -24.40
C ASP A 54 -7.82 16.67 -23.23
N ASP A 55 -9.01 17.22 -23.51
CA ASP A 55 -9.97 17.64 -22.47
C ASP A 55 -10.54 16.43 -21.74
N ALA A 56 -10.98 15.40 -22.47
CA ALA A 56 -11.43 14.14 -21.89
C ALA A 56 -10.32 13.48 -21.06
N ALA A 57 -9.09 13.58 -21.54
CA ALA A 57 -7.94 13.10 -20.79
C ALA A 57 -7.76 13.92 -19.49
N ALA A 58 -7.77 15.25 -19.55
CA ALA A 58 -7.65 16.12 -18.39
C ALA A 58 -8.75 15.87 -17.35
N SER A 59 -10.00 15.66 -17.78
CA SER A 59 -11.11 15.31 -16.88
C SER A 59 -10.88 13.99 -16.15
N ALA A 60 -10.38 12.97 -16.84
CA ALA A 60 -10.07 11.69 -16.20
C ALA A 60 -8.88 11.78 -15.23
N TYR A 61 -7.88 12.61 -15.53
CA TYR A 61 -6.81 12.94 -14.57
C TYR A 61 -7.37 13.62 -13.32
N ALA A 62 -8.26 14.60 -13.47
CA ALA A 62 -8.91 15.28 -12.35
C ALA A 62 -9.74 14.32 -11.48
N ALA A 63 -10.43 13.36 -12.09
CA ALA A 63 -11.18 12.33 -11.37
C ALA A 63 -10.29 11.44 -10.49
N LEU A 64 -9.03 11.21 -10.87
CA LEU A 64 -8.08 10.49 -10.02
C LEU A 64 -7.77 11.26 -8.73
N LEU A 65 -7.71 12.58 -8.78
CA LEU A 65 -7.41 13.42 -7.62
C LEU A 65 -8.60 13.51 -6.65
N ASP A 66 -9.81 13.61 -7.19
CA ASP A 66 -11.05 13.77 -6.42
C ASP A 66 -11.48 12.46 -5.72
N GLY A 67 -11.61 11.38 -6.49
CA GLY A 67 -12.24 10.15 -6.01
C GLY A 67 -11.28 8.99 -5.69
N ALA A 68 -10.05 9.05 -6.19
CA ALA A 68 -9.08 7.96 -6.09
C ALA A 68 -9.67 6.58 -6.46
N PRO A 69 -10.27 6.45 -7.66
CA PRO A 69 -11.07 5.27 -8.01
C PRO A 69 -10.23 3.99 -7.96
N ALA A 70 -10.76 2.95 -7.34
CA ALA A 70 -10.03 1.68 -7.17
C ALA A 70 -9.71 0.97 -8.51
N TRP A 71 -10.49 1.27 -9.55
CA TRP A 71 -10.44 0.63 -10.87
C TRP A 71 -10.12 1.67 -11.95
N PRO A 72 -9.59 1.25 -13.11
CA PRO A 72 -9.57 2.11 -14.28
C PRO A 72 -10.99 2.54 -14.67
N ASP A 73 -11.13 3.78 -15.16
CA ASP A 73 -12.38 4.38 -15.65
C ASP A 73 -13.03 3.65 -16.84
N TRP A 74 -12.28 2.80 -17.54
CA TRP A 74 -12.80 1.93 -18.61
C TRP A 74 -13.18 0.53 -18.12
N PHE A 75 -12.93 0.21 -16.85
CA PHE A 75 -13.15 -1.13 -16.31
C PHE A 75 -14.32 -1.15 -15.34
N VAL A 76 -15.22 -2.11 -15.55
CA VAL A 76 -16.28 -2.43 -14.60
C VAL A 76 -15.85 -3.67 -13.81
N PRO A 77 -15.75 -3.60 -12.47
CA PRO A 77 -15.35 -4.75 -11.66
C PRO A 77 -16.33 -5.91 -11.80
N ALA A 78 -15.80 -7.12 -11.83
CA ALA A 78 -16.61 -8.33 -11.80
C ALA A 78 -17.02 -8.65 -10.37
N ASP A 79 -18.32 -8.70 -10.11
CA ASP A 79 -18.85 -9.24 -8.86
C ASP A 79 -18.64 -10.76 -8.84
N GLY A 80 -18.27 -11.29 -7.68
CA GLY A 80 -18.03 -12.71 -7.53
C GLY A 80 -17.89 -13.15 -6.08
N LYS A 81 -17.52 -14.43 -5.92
CA LYS A 81 -17.21 -15.04 -4.63
C LYS A 81 -15.90 -15.78 -4.74
N LEU A 82 -15.02 -15.58 -3.76
CA LEU A 82 -13.83 -16.41 -3.62
C LEU A 82 -14.18 -17.67 -2.86
N ALA A 83 -13.80 -18.82 -3.41
CA ALA A 83 -14.01 -20.12 -2.78
C ALA A 83 -13.07 -20.32 -1.58
N ALA A 84 -13.47 -21.16 -0.64
CA ALA A 84 -12.60 -21.60 0.45
C ALA A 84 -11.30 -22.22 -0.11
N GLY A 85 -10.18 -21.96 0.56
CA GLY A 85 -8.84 -22.34 0.11
C GLY A 85 -8.16 -21.33 -0.82
N THR A 86 -8.89 -20.33 -1.35
CA THR A 86 -8.28 -19.25 -2.16
C THR A 86 -7.33 -18.42 -1.30
N ARG A 87 -6.12 -18.14 -1.81
CA ARG A 87 -5.11 -17.33 -1.12
C ARG A 87 -4.93 -15.96 -1.75
N LEU A 88 -4.76 -14.96 -0.90
CA LEU A 88 -4.65 -13.55 -1.26
C LEU A 88 -3.56 -12.90 -0.40
N GLN A 89 -2.85 -11.92 -0.95
CA GLN A 89 -1.89 -11.11 -0.20
C GLN A 89 -2.43 -9.72 0.10
N MET A 90 -2.04 -9.19 1.26
CA MET A 90 -2.36 -7.82 1.67
C MET A 90 -1.16 -7.18 2.34
N ALA A 91 -0.82 -5.97 1.90
CA ALA A 91 0.20 -5.15 2.54
C ALA A 91 -0.36 -4.42 3.77
N LEU A 92 0.31 -4.55 4.91
CA LEU A 92 -0.07 -3.92 6.17
C LEU A 92 0.94 -2.85 6.59
N SER A 93 0.43 -1.88 7.34
CA SER A 93 1.25 -0.83 7.96
C SER A 93 1.70 -1.24 9.35
N PRO A 94 2.78 -0.64 9.88
CA PRO A 94 3.15 -0.81 11.28
C PRO A 94 1.96 -0.54 12.21
N GLY A 95 1.77 -1.41 13.21
CA GLY A 95 0.70 -1.28 14.21
C GLY A 95 -0.70 -1.70 13.76
N GLN A 96 -0.97 -1.86 12.45
CA GLN A 96 -2.23 -2.48 12.00
C GLN A 96 -2.27 -3.94 12.49
N SER A 97 -3.39 -4.48 12.98
CA SER A 97 -3.44 -5.90 13.34
C SER A 97 -3.56 -6.80 12.10
N GLU A 98 -2.92 -7.98 12.13
CA GLU A 98 -3.10 -9.03 11.10
C GLU A 98 -4.51 -9.62 11.13
N THR A 99 -5.24 -9.47 12.23
CA THR A 99 -6.65 -9.82 12.36
C THR A 99 -7.59 -8.65 12.04
N GLN A 100 -7.06 -7.53 11.53
CA GLN A 100 -7.83 -6.39 11.04
C GLN A 100 -7.40 -6.04 9.61
N PRO A 101 -7.67 -6.93 8.64
CA PRO A 101 -7.33 -6.69 7.25
C PRO A 101 -8.09 -5.49 6.68
N GLY A 102 -7.46 -4.81 5.71
CA GLY A 102 -8.10 -3.80 4.88
C GLY A 102 -9.13 -4.39 3.92
N GLY A 103 -9.73 -3.53 3.09
CA GLY A 103 -10.78 -3.94 2.15
C GLY A 103 -10.28 -4.49 0.82
N PHE A 104 -8.99 -4.38 0.52
CA PHE A 104 -8.39 -4.76 -0.75
C PHE A 104 -7.25 -5.75 -0.56
N ALA A 105 -7.27 -6.84 -1.32
CA ALA A 105 -6.19 -7.82 -1.40
C ALA A 105 -5.80 -8.04 -2.87
N THR A 106 -4.70 -8.75 -3.12
CA THR A 106 -4.25 -9.11 -4.48
C THR A 106 -3.97 -10.61 -4.58
N PHE A 107 -4.05 -11.15 -5.80
CA PHE A 107 -3.58 -12.50 -6.11
C PHE A 107 -2.11 -12.52 -6.51
N ASP A 108 -1.56 -11.34 -6.83
CA ASP A 108 -0.17 -11.15 -7.21
C ASP A 108 0.74 -11.23 -5.97
N ASN A 109 2.03 -11.52 -6.19
CA ASN A 109 3.00 -11.71 -5.12
C ASN A 109 3.71 -10.38 -4.81
N ILE A 110 3.45 -9.81 -3.63
CA ILE A 110 4.07 -8.57 -3.16
C ILE A 110 5.46 -8.89 -2.58
N LEU A 111 6.53 -8.62 -3.29
CA LEU A 111 7.88 -8.93 -2.82
C LEU A 111 8.41 -7.86 -1.86
N GLU A 112 8.11 -6.59 -2.15
CA GLU A 112 8.61 -5.43 -1.41
C GLU A 112 7.59 -4.28 -1.32
N ALA A 113 7.87 -3.27 -0.49
CA ALA A 113 6.99 -2.11 -0.32
C ALA A 113 6.85 -1.29 -1.62
N GLY A 114 7.89 -1.30 -2.47
CA GLY A 114 7.87 -0.72 -3.81
C GLY A 114 6.76 -1.27 -4.68
N ASP A 115 6.49 -2.58 -4.62
CA ASP A 115 5.43 -3.22 -5.40
C ASP A 115 4.04 -2.67 -5.05
N VAL A 116 3.83 -2.37 -3.77
CA VAL A 116 2.55 -1.86 -3.27
C VAL A 116 2.28 -0.45 -3.81
N ARG A 117 3.33 0.36 -3.98
CA ARG A 117 3.24 1.67 -4.64
C ARG A 117 3.06 1.51 -6.14
N GLN A 118 3.93 0.74 -6.77
CA GLN A 118 4.02 0.67 -8.22
C GLN A 118 2.83 -0.05 -8.84
N TYR A 119 2.43 -1.19 -8.27
CA TYR A 119 1.48 -2.11 -8.90
C TYR A 119 0.11 -2.18 -8.23
N LEU A 120 0.03 -1.90 -6.93
CA LEU A 120 -1.23 -1.79 -6.18
C LEU A 120 -1.69 -0.33 -5.98
N ALA A 121 -0.90 0.63 -6.48
CA ALA A 121 -1.22 2.05 -6.48
C ALA A 121 -1.65 2.63 -5.13
N VAL A 122 -1.13 2.08 -4.02
CA VAL A 122 -1.47 2.56 -2.68
C VAL A 122 -0.73 3.86 -2.39
N ARG A 123 -1.46 4.95 -2.20
CA ARG A 123 -0.89 6.26 -1.89
C ARG A 123 -0.14 6.27 -0.55
N GLU A 124 0.88 7.10 -0.47
CA GLU A 124 1.63 7.41 0.75
C GLU A 124 0.71 7.86 1.88
N ALA A 125 -0.25 8.75 1.59
CA ALA A 125 -1.19 9.26 2.58
C ALA A 125 -2.08 8.16 3.20
N TRP A 126 -2.31 7.06 2.49
CA TRP A 126 -3.12 5.94 2.98
C TRP A 126 -2.32 4.99 3.85
N LYS A 127 -1.05 4.77 3.48
CA LYS A 127 -0.15 3.87 4.18
C LYS A 127 1.26 4.45 4.15
N PRO A 128 1.64 5.40 5.03
CA PRO A 128 2.95 6.06 4.98
C PRO A 128 4.11 5.09 5.15
N GLN A 129 3.85 3.98 5.85
CA GLN A 129 4.79 2.88 5.99
C GLN A 129 4.08 1.56 5.71
N ILE A 130 4.82 0.65 5.08
CA ILE A 130 4.43 -0.72 4.81
C ILE A 130 5.59 -1.59 5.28
N ASP A 131 5.32 -2.50 6.22
CA ASP A 131 6.37 -3.26 6.88
C ASP A 131 6.22 -4.78 6.73
N ARG A 132 5.06 -5.22 6.26
CA ARG A 132 4.79 -6.63 6.03
C ARG A 132 3.66 -6.87 5.06
N VAL A 133 3.68 -8.09 4.55
CA VAL A 133 2.61 -8.70 3.77
C VAL A 133 2.03 -9.83 4.58
N VAL A 134 0.71 -9.94 4.59
CA VAL A 134 -0.01 -11.07 5.17
C VAL A 134 -0.66 -11.85 4.04
N THR A 135 -0.38 -13.16 4.01
CA THR A 135 -1.11 -14.10 3.16
C THR A 135 -2.31 -14.61 3.94
N TYR A 136 -3.50 -14.33 3.43
CA TYR A 136 -4.75 -14.86 3.96
C TYR A 136 -5.25 -15.99 3.08
N GLU A 137 -5.93 -16.95 3.71
CA GLU A 137 -6.72 -17.98 3.02
C GLU A 137 -8.19 -17.79 3.34
N VAL A 138 -9.02 -17.85 2.30
CA VAL A 138 -10.47 -17.80 2.42
C VAL A 138 -10.96 -19.08 3.07
N THR A 139 -11.77 -18.98 4.12
CA THR A 139 -12.29 -20.13 4.89
C THR A 139 -13.71 -20.54 4.50
N LYS A 140 -14.48 -19.60 3.92
CA LYS A 140 -15.82 -19.79 3.37
C LYS A 140 -16.07 -18.74 2.28
N GLU A 141 -17.10 -18.93 1.45
CA GLU A 141 -17.39 -18.03 0.32
C GLU A 141 -17.32 -16.54 0.70
N LEU A 142 -16.35 -15.82 0.15
CA LEU A 142 -16.15 -14.39 0.42
C LEU A 142 -16.64 -13.57 -0.77
N PRO A 143 -17.70 -12.75 -0.64
CA PRO A 143 -18.16 -11.89 -1.73
C PRO A 143 -17.14 -10.78 -2.01
N VAL A 144 -16.83 -10.58 -3.28
CA VAL A 144 -15.80 -9.64 -3.75
C VAL A 144 -16.19 -8.95 -5.05
N GLN A 145 -15.53 -7.82 -5.30
CA GLN A 145 -15.34 -7.25 -6.63
C GLN A 145 -13.90 -7.48 -7.08
N ILE A 146 -13.70 -7.99 -8.30
CA ILE A 146 -12.38 -8.30 -8.85
C ILE A 146 -12.11 -7.45 -10.10
N GLY A 147 -10.87 -6.99 -10.23
CA GLY A 147 -10.43 -6.23 -11.38
C GLY A 147 -8.95 -5.85 -11.34
N PRO A 148 -8.45 -5.16 -12.37
CA PRO A 148 -7.14 -4.55 -12.34
C PRO A 148 -7.16 -3.30 -11.44
N VAL A 149 -6.08 -3.06 -10.72
CA VAL A 149 -5.86 -1.85 -9.94
C VAL A 149 -5.82 -0.64 -10.88
N GLY A 150 -6.66 0.36 -10.60
CA GLY A 150 -6.67 1.64 -11.31
C GLY A 150 -5.46 2.52 -10.96
N PRO A 151 -4.99 3.37 -11.91
CA PRO A 151 -3.89 4.29 -11.62
C PRO A 151 -4.30 5.31 -10.55
N GLN A 152 -3.36 5.70 -9.71
CA GLN A 152 -3.54 6.76 -8.70
C GLN A 152 -2.55 7.90 -8.91
N ILE A 153 -2.95 9.11 -8.54
CA ILE A 153 -2.01 10.22 -8.34
C ILE A 153 -1.70 10.29 -6.86
N ASP A 154 -0.40 10.31 -6.52
CA ASP A 154 0.06 10.54 -5.16
C ASP A 154 0.54 11.99 -5.03
N PRO A 155 -0.24 12.88 -4.37
CA PRO A 155 0.16 14.27 -4.20
C PRO A 155 1.32 14.47 -3.23
N GLN A 156 1.51 13.56 -2.26
CA GLN A 156 2.58 13.67 -1.27
C GLN A 156 3.93 13.31 -1.89
N LEU A 157 3.95 12.25 -2.70
CA LEU A 157 5.16 11.81 -3.40
C LEU A 157 5.37 12.52 -4.75
N CYS A 158 4.37 13.25 -5.24
CA CYS A 158 4.37 13.87 -6.57
C CYS A 158 4.61 12.85 -7.70
N VAL A 159 3.91 11.71 -7.68
CA VAL A 159 4.08 10.66 -8.69
C VAL A 159 2.75 10.09 -9.18
N LEU A 160 2.78 9.58 -10.41
CA LEU A 160 1.76 8.66 -10.91
C LEU A 160 2.09 7.27 -10.38
N LEU A 161 1.15 6.64 -9.68
CA LEU A 161 1.19 5.24 -9.33
C LEU A 161 0.36 4.47 -10.37
N PRO A 162 0.99 3.68 -11.26
CA PRO A 162 0.30 3.17 -12.45
C PRO A 162 -0.69 2.03 -12.16
N GLY A 163 -0.57 1.33 -11.03
CA GLY A 163 -1.39 0.15 -10.74
C GLY A 163 -1.03 -1.02 -11.64
N ARG A 164 -2.05 -1.71 -12.17
CA ARG A 164 -2.03 -2.84 -13.15
C ARG A 164 -2.14 -4.24 -12.58
N TRP A 165 -1.78 -4.48 -11.32
CA TRP A 165 -1.99 -5.80 -10.73
C TRP A 165 -3.47 -6.09 -10.53
N SER A 166 -3.79 -7.35 -10.28
CA SER A 166 -5.14 -7.74 -9.89
C SER A 166 -5.41 -7.32 -8.46
N GLN A 167 -6.66 -6.96 -8.16
CA GLN A 167 -7.10 -6.78 -6.79
C GLN A 167 -8.52 -7.33 -6.60
N ALA A 168 -8.78 -7.78 -5.38
CA ALA A 168 -10.10 -8.15 -4.90
C ALA A 168 -10.52 -7.18 -3.79
N ARG A 169 -11.62 -6.47 -4.00
CA ARG A 169 -12.29 -5.67 -2.98
C ARG A 169 -13.28 -6.56 -2.24
N MET A 170 -13.12 -6.71 -0.94
CA MET A 170 -14.06 -7.46 -0.10
C MET A 170 -15.35 -6.68 0.09
N LEU A 171 -16.49 -7.33 -0.13
CA LEU A 171 -17.83 -6.74 0.00
C LEU A 171 -18.46 -7.06 1.38
N VAL A 172 -17.62 -7.24 2.40
CA VAL A 172 -18.05 -7.47 3.78
C VAL A 172 -17.50 -6.36 4.70
N PRO A 173 -18.19 -6.04 5.81
CA PRO A 173 -17.70 -5.10 6.81
C PRO A 173 -16.31 -5.48 7.32
N ASP A 174 -15.51 -4.47 7.66
CA ASP A 174 -14.15 -4.65 8.20
C ASP A 174 -14.11 -5.55 9.44
N THR A 175 -15.05 -5.37 10.36
CA THR A 175 -15.22 -6.15 11.58
C THR A 175 -15.54 -7.63 11.34
N GLN A 176 -16.01 -7.99 10.15
CA GLN A 176 -16.42 -9.35 9.79
C GLN A 176 -15.44 -10.05 8.85
N ARG A 177 -14.40 -9.37 8.33
CA ARG A 177 -13.49 -9.95 7.35
C ARG A 177 -12.82 -11.23 7.84
N MET A 178 -12.44 -11.28 9.12
CA MET A 178 -11.83 -12.48 9.71
C MET A 178 -12.79 -13.66 9.88
N ASP A 179 -14.11 -13.47 9.74
CA ASP A 179 -15.05 -14.60 9.67
C ASP A 179 -14.91 -15.40 8.37
N TYR A 180 -14.25 -14.81 7.36
CA TYR A 180 -14.01 -15.38 6.03
C TYR A 180 -12.55 -15.67 5.76
N LEU A 181 -11.65 -15.24 6.64
CA LEU A 181 -10.21 -15.26 6.39
C LEU A 181 -9.47 -15.90 7.55
N ARG A 182 -8.39 -16.60 7.22
CA ARG A 182 -7.41 -17.08 8.19
C ARG A 182 -6.02 -16.64 7.76
N VAL A 183 -5.22 -16.18 8.72
CA VAL A 183 -3.80 -15.86 8.48
C VAL A 183 -3.05 -17.16 8.20
N ILE A 184 -2.30 -17.19 7.09
CA ILE A 184 -1.42 -18.31 6.73
C ILE A 184 0.03 -17.95 6.97
N GLU A 185 0.41 -16.73 6.60
CA GLU A 185 1.80 -16.28 6.64
C GLU A 185 1.84 -14.78 6.90
N VAL A 186 2.85 -14.37 7.65
CA VAL A 186 3.23 -12.97 7.84
C VAL A 186 4.68 -12.84 7.43
N ARG A 187 4.94 -12.04 6.40
CA ARG A 187 6.29 -11.83 5.87
C ARG A 187 6.67 -10.35 5.94
N ARG A 188 7.81 -10.07 6.59
CA ARG A 188 8.41 -8.74 6.61
C ARG A 188 8.91 -8.37 5.22
N ILE A 189 8.68 -7.13 4.83
CA ILE A 189 9.16 -6.56 3.56
C ILE A 189 9.88 -5.24 3.81
N ARG A 190 10.67 -4.81 2.84
CA ARG A 190 11.40 -3.54 2.86
C ARG A 190 10.87 -2.59 1.80
#